data_AF-A0A835FZ54-F1
#
_entry.id   AF-A0A835FZ54-F1
#
_cell.length_a   1.000
_cell.length_b   1.000
_cell.length_c   1.000
_cell.angle_alpha   90.00
_cell.angle_beta   90.00
_cell.angle_gamma   90.00
#
_symmetry.space_group_name_H-M   'P 1'
#
loop_
_entity.id
_entity.type
_entity.pdbx_description
1 polymer ?
#
loop_
_entity_poly.entity_id
_entity_poly.type
_entity_poly.pdbx_seq_one_letter_code
_entity_poly.pdbx_strand_id
1 'polypeptide(L)'
;MSTNGELDSRWCNYDILNWDIVVKTNIPRQYDGCSCGIFVIKYMQYWNRREITSPFSQEDMETIRMKMPAELIMTPLNALTRSKERVLAMQKV
;
A
#
# COMPACT_ATOMS: atom_id res chain seq x y z
N MET A 1 -38.25 -0.80 -25.28
CA MET A 1 -37.76 -1.92 -24.48
C MET A 1 -36.46 -2.38 -25.10
N SER A 2 -35.33 -1.83 -24.65
CA SER A 2 -34.02 -2.17 -25.21
C SER A 2 -33.50 -3.41 -24.49
N THR A 3 -33.19 -4.44 -25.26
CA THR A 3 -32.61 -5.70 -24.82
C THR A 3 -31.23 -5.44 -24.23
N ASN A 4 -31.06 -5.76 -22.94
CA ASN A 4 -29.76 -5.76 -22.28
C ASN A 4 -28.85 -6.76 -23.01
N GLY A 5 -27.80 -6.25 -23.66
CA GLY A 5 -26.74 -7.08 -24.19
C GLY A 5 -26.02 -7.74 -23.03
N GLU A 6 -26.27 -9.03 -22.84
CA GLU A 6 -25.56 -9.86 -21.88
C GLU A 6 -24.09 -9.89 -22.30
N LEU A 7 -23.25 -9.19 -21.52
CA LEU A 7 -21.81 -9.19 -21.72
C LEU A 7 -21.29 -10.56 -21.32
N ASP A 8 -20.92 -11.39 -22.30
CA ASP A 8 -20.30 -12.70 -22.08
C ASP A 8 -18.91 -12.52 -21.43
N SER A 9 -18.91 -12.45 -20.10
CA SER A 9 -17.72 -12.29 -19.27
C SER A 9 -17.20 -13.64 -18.84
N ARG A 10 -15.90 -13.90 -19.05
CA ARG A 10 -15.22 -15.09 -18.53
C ARG A 10 -15.15 -15.15 -16.99
N TRP A 11 -15.54 -14.09 -16.30
CA TRP A 11 -15.51 -13.99 -14.85
C TRP A 11 -16.91 -14.18 -14.28
N CYS A 12 -17.09 -15.15 -13.40
CA CYS A 12 -18.40 -15.46 -12.81
C CYS A 12 -18.97 -14.37 -11.89
N ASN A 13 -18.16 -13.38 -11.49
CA ASN A 13 -18.50 -12.33 -10.54
C ASN A 13 -18.33 -10.92 -11.12
N TYR A 14 -18.76 -10.68 -12.35
CA TYR A 14 -18.58 -9.41 -13.05
C TYR A 14 -19.52 -8.28 -12.59
N ASP A 15 -20.57 -8.61 -11.83
CA ASP A 15 -21.50 -7.63 -11.30
C ASP A 15 -20.96 -6.98 -10.02
N ILE A 16 -20.04 -6.03 -10.22
CA ILE A 16 -19.32 -5.32 -9.15
C ILE A 16 -20.27 -4.51 -8.26
N LEU A 17 -21.44 -4.11 -8.79
CA LEU A 17 -22.41 -3.33 -8.03
C LEU A 17 -23.08 -4.16 -6.92
N ASN A 18 -23.10 -5.48 -7.06
CA ASN A 18 -23.65 -6.41 -6.09
C ASN A 18 -22.60 -7.04 -5.15
N TRP A 19 -21.37 -6.53 -5.14
CA TRP A 19 -20.34 -7.02 -4.24
C TRP A 19 -20.58 -6.53 -2.81
N ASP A 20 -20.42 -7.44 -1.85
CA ASP A 20 -20.46 -7.10 -0.43
C ASP A 20 -19.33 -6.13 -0.06
N ILE A 21 -19.68 -5.01 0.57
CA ILE A 21 -18.73 -4.03 1.08
C ILE A 21 -18.53 -4.27 2.57
N VAL A 22 -17.32 -4.70 2.95
CA VAL A 22 -16.95 -4.91 4.36
C VAL A 22 -16.08 -3.76 4.85
N VAL A 23 -16.65 -2.89 5.69
CA VAL A 23 -15.91 -1.80 6.35
C VAL A 23 -15.31 -2.28 7.66
N LYS A 24 -13.99 -2.10 7.84
CA LYS A 24 -13.28 -2.45 9.07
C LYS A 24 -13.07 -1.20 9.92
N THR A 25 -13.54 -1.23 11.16
CA THR A 25 -13.52 -0.07 12.08
C THR A 25 -12.40 -0.14 13.12
N ASN A 26 -11.96 -1.34 13.50
CA ASN A 26 -10.89 -1.55 14.47
C ASN A 26 -9.53 -1.76 13.76
N ILE A 27 -9.06 -0.72 13.08
CA ILE A 27 -7.78 -0.70 12.36
C ILE A 27 -6.96 0.53 12.81
N PRO A 28 -5.62 0.52 12.64
CA PRO A 28 -4.80 1.70 12.86
C PRO A 28 -5.40 2.94 12.21
N ARG A 29 -5.38 4.11 12.87
CA ARG A 29 -5.98 5.35 12.33
C ARG A 29 -4.93 6.42 12.11
N GLN A 30 -5.08 7.15 11.02
CA GLN A 30 -4.33 8.36 10.74
C GLN A 30 -5.00 9.56 11.44
N TYR A 31 -4.17 10.46 11.97
CA TYR A 31 -4.62 11.69 12.62
C TYR A 31 -4.04 12.97 12.00
N ASP A 32 -3.05 12.85 11.09
CA ASP A 32 -2.48 13.97 10.34
C ASP A 32 -3.10 14.12 8.94
N GLY A 33 -2.68 15.14 8.18
CA GLY A 33 -3.11 15.37 6.81
C GLY A 33 -2.18 14.82 5.72
N CYS A 34 -1.10 14.11 6.06
CA CYS A 34 0.01 13.84 5.12
C CYS A 34 0.56 12.40 5.16
N SER A 35 0.02 11.53 6.01
CA SER A 35 0.47 10.14 6.15
C SER A 35 -0.44 9.13 5.46
N CYS A 36 -1.51 9.56 4.79
CA CYS A 36 -2.48 8.66 4.13
C CYS A 36 -1.84 7.67 3.15
N GLY A 37 -0.87 8.12 2.36
CA GLY A 37 -0.13 7.24 1.46
C GLY A 37 0.66 6.14 2.20
N ILE A 38 1.27 6.48 3.34
CA ILE A 38 2.02 5.51 4.15
C ILE A 38 1.05 4.51 4.80
N PHE A 39 -0.09 4.97 5.33
CA PHE A 39 -1.14 4.09 5.87
C PHE A 39 -1.62 3.09 4.82
N VAL A 40 -1.93 3.54 3.60
CA VAL A 40 -2.35 2.66 2.49
C VAL A 40 -1.30 1.58 2.19
N ILE A 41 -0.03 1.95 2.09
CA ILE A 41 1.06 1.00 1.86
C ILE A 41 1.16 -0.02 3.00
N LYS A 42 1.06 0.42 4.25
CA LYS A 42 1.13 -0.47 5.43
C LYS A 42 -0.08 -1.39 5.54
N TYR A 43 -1.27 -0.94 5.17
CA TYR A 43 -2.42 -1.83 5.05
C TYR A 43 -2.18 -2.90 3.97
N MET A 44 -1.73 -2.53 2.77
CA MET A 44 -1.42 -3.51 1.72
C MET A 44 -0.34 -4.51 2.15
N GLN A 45 0.64 -4.06 2.92
CA GLN A 45 1.74 -4.90 3.41
C GLN A 45 1.29 -5.91 4.48
N TYR A 46 0.42 -5.51 5.40
CA TYR A 46 0.09 -6.30 6.60
C TYR A 46 -1.33 -6.89 6.61
N TRP A 47 -2.17 -6.59 5.63
CA TRP A 47 -3.52 -7.13 5.55
C TRP A 47 -3.52 -8.56 5.01
N ASN A 48 -3.90 -9.54 5.86
CA ASN A 48 -4.00 -10.95 5.46
C ASN A 48 -5.40 -11.36 4.96
N ARG A 49 -6.24 -10.39 4.56
CA ARG A 49 -7.67 -10.52 4.22
C ARG A 49 -8.63 -10.52 5.42
N ARG A 50 -8.16 -10.82 6.64
CA ARG A 50 -8.99 -10.84 7.84
C ARG A 50 -8.65 -9.69 8.79
N GLU A 51 -7.36 -9.47 9.01
CA GLU A 51 -6.83 -8.54 9.99
C GLU A 51 -5.43 -8.02 9.60
N ILE A 52 -4.92 -7.08 10.40
CA ILE A 52 -3.56 -6.56 10.30
C ILE A 52 -2.63 -7.50 11.08
N THR A 53 -1.71 -8.15 10.38
CA THR A 53 -0.79 -9.14 10.96
C THR A 53 0.37 -8.53 11.73
N SER A 54 0.75 -7.30 11.37
CA SER A 54 1.79 -6.54 12.05
C SER A 54 1.24 -5.16 12.41
N PRO A 55 0.98 -4.91 13.71
CA PRO A 55 0.46 -3.63 14.16
C PRO A 55 1.40 -2.47 13.81
N PHE A 56 0.80 -1.35 13.44
CA PHE A 56 1.48 -0.06 13.25
C PHE A 56 0.55 1.07 13.70
N SER A 57 1.10 2.25 13.92
CA SER A 57 0.38 3.39 14.49
C SER A 57 0.79 4.71 13.83
N GLN A 58 0.12 5.79 14.19
CA GLN A 58 0.49 7.15 13.78
C GLN A 58 1.90 7.54 14.27
N GLU A 59 2.34 7.04 15.43
CA GLU A 59 3.67 7.33 15.99
C GLU A 59 4.81 6.76 15.14
N ASP A 60 4.53 5.69 14.39
CA ASP A 60 5.51 5.05 13.51
C ASP A 60 5.75 5.83 12.20
N MET A 61 4.87 6.77 11.84
CA MET A 61 4.84 7.39 10.51
C MET A 61 6.15 8.10 10.16
N GLU A 62 6.77 8.79 11.12
CA GLU A 62 8.03 9.50 10.89
C GLU A 62 9.19 8.51 10.65
N THR A 63 9.26 7.46 11.46
CA THR A 63 10.26 6.40 11.28
C THR A 63 10.08 5.68 9.95
N ILE A 64 8.84 5.36 9.57
CA ILE A 64 8.54 4.72 8.29
C ILE A 64 8.90 5.64 7.12
N ARG A 65 8.59 6.94 7.23
CA ARG A 65 8.91 7.95 6.20
C ARG A 65 10.41 8.05 5.95
N MET A 66 11.23 7.97 7.00
CA MET A 66 12.69 7.97 6.87
C MET A 66 13.23 6.66 6.28
N LYS A 67 12.70 5.51 6.70
CA LYS A 67 13.21 4.18 6.28
C LYS A 67 12.78 3.80 4.86
N MET A 68 11.56 4.12 4.46
CA MET A 68 10.97 3.66 3.20
C MET A 68 11.79 4.07 1.97
N PRO A 69 12.27 5.32 1.82
CA PRO A 69 13.16 5.68 0.71
C PRO A 69 14.47 4.89 0.71
N ALA A 70 15.07 4.64 1.88
CA ALA A 70 16.29 3.85 1.98
C ALA A 70 16.06 2.40 1.54
N GLU A 71 14.96 1.77 1.98
CA GLU A 71 14.56 0.42 1.55
C GLU A 71 14.34 0.36 0.03
N LEU A 72 13.63 1.34 -0.54
CA LEU A 72 13.36 1.41 -1.98
C LEU A 72 14.62 1.66 -2.82
N ILE A 73 15.54 2.49 -2.33
CA ILE A 73 16.79 2.76 -3.05
C ILE A 73 17.70 1.53 -2.98
N MET A 74 17.85 0.94 -1.81
CA MET A 74 18.83 -0.12 -1.55
C MET A 74 18.32 -1.53 -1.91
N THR A 75 17.02 -1.71 -2.16
CA THR A 75 16.47 -3.00 -2.57
C THR A 75 17.19 -3.58 -3.80
N PRO A 76 17.45 -4.90 -3.84
CA PRO A 76 17.96 -5.57 -5.03
C PRO A 76 17.07 -5.38 -6.27
N LEU A 77 15.77 -5.14 -6.07
CA LEU A 77 14.80 -4.90 -7.14
C LEU A 77 14.96 -3.54 -7.83
N ASN A 78 15.64 -2.59 -7.19
CA ASN A 78 15.94 -1.30 -7.80
C ASN A 78 17.14 -1.46 -8.75
N ALA A 79 16.85 -1.54 -10.05
CA ALA A 79 17.84 -1.67 -11.11
C ALA A 79 18.65 -0.37 -11.36
N LEU A 80 18.24 0.77 -10.79
CA LEU A 80 18.93 2.05 -10.95
C LEU A 80 20.12 2.15 -9.98
N THR A 81 21.28 1.68 -10.41
CA THR A 81 22.53 1.69 -9.62
C THR A 81 22.98 3.10 -9.23
N ARG A 82 22.78 4.10 -10.11
CA ARG A 82 23.16 5.50 -9.86
C ARG A 82 22.56 6.05 -8.56
N SER A 83 21.32 5.70 -8.23
CA SER A 83 20.68 6.16 -7.00
C SER A 83 21.35 5.55 -5.76
N LYS A 84 21.73 4.26 -5.83
CA LYS A 84 22.44 3.55 -4.76
C LYS A 84 23.83 4.15 -4.53
N GLU A 85 24.58 4.35 -5.61
CA GLU A 85 25.93 4.93 -5.58
C GLU A 85 25.93 6.32 -4.94
N ARG A 86 24.97 7.18 -5.31
CA ARG A 86 24.86 8.53 -4.74
C ARG A 86 24.59 8.50 -3.24
N VAL A 87 23.66 7.66 -2.77
CA VAL A 87 23.37 7.53 -1.34
C VAL A 87 24.58 7.01 -0.57
N LEU A 88 25.28 5.99 -1.10
CA LEU A 88 26.50 5.47 -0.49
C LEU A 88 27.64 6.48 -0.46
N ALA A 89 27.73 7.37 -1.45
CA ALA A 89 28.72 8.45 -1.47
C ALA A 89 28.46 9.50 -0.39
N MET A 90 27.19 9.81 -0.09
CA MET A 90 26.81 10.77 0.96
C MET A 90 27.13 10.27 2.38
N GLN A 91 27.22 8.94 2.59
CA GLN A 91 27.55 8.33 3.88
C GLN A 91 29.06 8.37 4.22
N LYS A 92 29.91 8.78 3.27
CA LYS A 92 31.37 8.83 3.43
C LYS A 92 31.90 10.22 3.81
N VAL A 93 30.99 11.17 4.06
CA VAL A 93 31.26 12.56 4.48
C VAL A 93 31.01 12.66 5.98
#